data_AF-A0A7Y4US36-F1
#
_entry.id   AF-A0A7Y4US36-F1
#
_cell.length_a   1.000
_cell.length_b   1.000
_cell.length_c   1.000
_cell.angle_alpha   90.00
_cell.angle_beta   90.00
_cell.angle_gamma   90.00
#
_symmetry.space_group_name_H-M   'P 1'
#
loop_
_entity.id
_entity.type
_entity.pdbx_description
1 polymer ?
#
loop_
_entity_poly.entity_id
_entity_poly.type
_entity_poly.pdbx_seq_one_letter_code
_entity_poly.pdbx_strand_id
1 'polypeptide(L)'
;MPSYVRTFRSTTLACLSAFAAASGAFAADEIVKVAPTPMPAAGPTVAAAQQFCGEPTAKADELIARYSTAKGLSETYKSVDYVAYSDDAKNPTVVYTFTTKGHPAHPAAVCRKQVKEGDALVLKMQVVCDGAKEPCDKLRNDFNVMNAKMQAAVDNQIKDAQGKK
;
A
#
# COMPACT_ATOMS: atom_id res chain seq x y z
N MET A 1 -45.01 35.76 -15.27
CA MET A 1 -46.01 36.03 -16.32
C MET A 1 -45.85 37.50 -16.68
N PRO A 2 -45.67 37.88 -17.96
CA PRO A 2 -46.58 37.51 -19.04
C PRO A 2 -45.91 36.85 -20.25
N SER A 3 -46.71 36.00 -20.88
CA SER A 3 -46.52 35.39 -22.18
C SER A 3 -46.77 36.42 -23.29
N TYR A 4 -46.04 36.32 -24.41
CA TYR A 4 -46.62 36.69 -25.70
C TYR A 4 -46.11 35.77 -26.81
N VAL A 5 -47.06 35.02 -27.34
CA VAL A 5 -46.94 34.16 -28.52
C VAL A 5 -47.11 35.05 -29.75
N ARG A 6 -46.27 34.88 -30.77
CA ARG A 6 -46.68 35.22 -32.14
C ARG A 6 -46.06 34.27 -33.17
N THR A 7 -46.91 33.32 -33.52
CA THR A 7 -47.03 32.54 -34.75
C THR A 7 -46.66 33.31 -36.02
N PHE A 8 -45.95 32.69 -36.96
CA PHE A 8 -46.16 32.92 -38.40
C PHE A 8 -45.76 31.69 -39.25
N ARG A 9 -46.78 31.10 -39.89
CA ARG A 9 -46.87 30.39 -41.19
C ARG A 9 -45.69 29.52 -41.66
N SER A 10 -45.92 28.21 -41.87
CA SER A 10 -46.27 27.57 -43.17
C SER A 10 -45.48 28.16 -44.35
N THR A 11 -44.77 27.39 -45.19
CA THR A 11 -45.36 26.43 -46.14
C THR A 11 -44.22 25.63 -46.84
N THR A 12 -44.35 24.31 -46.85
CA THR A 12 -44.05 23.33 -47.94
C THR A 12 -42.75 23.30 -48.77
N LEU A 13 -42.30 22.05 -48.89
CA LEU A 13 -41.83 21.30 -50.07
C LEU A 13 -40.33 21.29 -50.44
N ALA A 14 -39.76 20.14 -50.10
CA ALA A 14 -39.20 19.15 -51.01
C ALA A 14 -37.75 19.25 -51.49
N CYS A 15 -37.14 18.07 -51.34
CA CYS A 15 -36.14 17.42 -52.17
C CYS A 15 -34.66 17.50 -51.78
N LEU A 16 -34.07 16.32 -51.97
CA LEU A 16 -32.68 15.99 -52.25
C LEU A 16 -31.79 15.59 -51.06
N SER A 17 -31.94 14.31 -50.71
CA SER A 17 -30.88 13.31 -50.78
C SER A 17 -29.43 13.78 -50.54
N ALA A 18 -28.90 13.44 -49.36
CA ALA A 18 -27.67 12.64 -49.20
C ALA A 18 -27.38 12.53 -47.69
N PHE A 19 -27.78 11.42 -47.06
CA PHE A 19 -27.12 10.99 -45.83
C PHE A 19 -25.72 10.52 -46.24
N ALA A 20 -24.78 11.45 -46.26
CA ALA A 20 -23.37 11.12 -46.26
C ALA A 20 -23.11 10.31 -44.98
N ALA A 21 -22.75 9.05 -45.16
CA ALA A 21 -22.19 8.23 -44.11
C ALA A 21 -21.01 8.99 -43.48
N ALA A 22 -21.20 9.52 -42.27
CA ALA A 22 -20.11 9.94 -41.41
C ALA A 22 -19.36 8.67 -41.01
N SER A 23 -18.49 8.25 -41.91
CA SER A 23 -17.42 7.31 -41.68
C SER A 23 -16.72 7.75 -40.40
N GLY A 24 -16.63 6.84 -39.43
CA GLY A 24 -15.96 7.11 -38.18
C GLY A 24 -14.58 7.70 -38.45
N ALA A 25 -14.37 8.93 -37.98
CA ALA A 25 -13.06 9.46 -37.74
C ALA A 25 -12.48 8.69 -36.55
N PHE A 26 -12.02 7.47 -36.80
CA PHE A 26 -10.92 6.92 -36.02
C PHE A 26 -9.75 7.82 -36.35
N ALA A 27 -9.57 8.86 -35.53
CA ALA A 27 -8.29 9.52 -35.39
C ALA A 27 -7.27 8.40 -35.19
N ALA A 28 -6.46 8.18 -36.21
CA ALA A 28 -5.24 7.42 -36.10
C ALA A 28 -4.32 8.28 -35.22
N ASP A 29 -4.54 8.22 -33.91
CA ASP A 29 -3.51 8.58 -32.96
C ASP A 29 -2.41 7.55 -33.16
N GLU A 30 -1.40 8.03 -33.87
CA GLU A 30 -0.08 7.49 -34.05
C GLU A 30 0.33 6.79 -32.75
N ILE A 31 0.22 5.46 -32.73
CA ILE A 31 0.69 4.62 -31.63
C ILE A 31 2.20 4.80 -31.64
N VAL A 32 2.67 5.81 -30.90
CA VAL A 32 4.06 5.92 -30.50
C VAL A 32 4.35 4.64 -29.75
N LYS A 33 5.00 3.71 -30.47
CA LYS A 33 5.56 2.50 -29.92
C LYS A 33 6.56 2.96 -28.87
N VAL A 34 6.09 3.05 -27.63
CA VAL A 34 6.94 3.35 -26.48
C VAL A 34 8.02 2.29 -26.51
N ALA A 35 9.22 2.71 -26.92
CA ALA A 35 10.40 1.86 -26.87
C ALA A 35 10.47 1.30 -25.44
N PRO A 36 10.70 -0.01 -25.25
CA PRO A 36 10.87 -0.56 -23.93
C PRO A 36 12.08 0.15 -23.33
N THR A 37 11.82 1.06 -22.38
CA THR A 37 12.88 1.66 -21.59
C THR A 37 13.59 0.50 -20.91
N PRO A 38 14.91 0.32 -21.11
CA PRO A 38 15.64 -0.72 -20.42
C PRO A 38 15.46 -0.47 -18.92
N MET A 39 14.98 -1.49 -18.19
CA MET A 39 14.94 -1.44 -16.72
C MET A 39 16.34 -1.07 -16.23
N PRO A 40 16.50 -0.04 -15.37
CA PRO A 40 17.80 0.30 -14.84
C PRO A 40 18.37 -0.89 -14.06
N ALA A 41 19.42 -1.49 -14.59
CA ALA A 41 20.16 -2.58 -13.97
C ALA A 41 21.10 -2.03 -12.90
N ALA A 42 20.56 -1.41 -11.84
CA ALA A 42 21.19 -1.18 -10.54
C ALA A 42 20.34 -0.19 -9.73
N GLY A 43 19.37 -0.70 -8.99
CA GLY A 43 18.80 -0.03 -7.82
C GLY A 43 18.74 -1.04 -6.67
N PRO A 44 18.56 -0.61 -5.40
CA PRO A 44 18.46 -1.51 -4.25
C PRO A 44 17.16 -2.34 -4.23
N THR A 45 16.57 -2.66 -5.38
CA THR A 45 15.12 -2.80 -5.55
C THR A 45 14.58 -4.22 -5.62
N VAL A 46 15.40 -5.26 -5.46
CA VAL A 46 14.90 -6.64 -5.27
C VAL A 46 15.34 -7.21 -3.92
N ALA A 47 16.61 -7.03 -3.55
CA ALA A 47 17.12 -7.47 -2.25
C ALA A 47 16.44 -6.75 -1.08
N ALA A 48 16.20 -5.43 -1.16
CA ALA A 48 15.49 -4.71 -0.11
C ALA A 48 13.99 -5.05 -0.03
N ALA A 49 13.39 -5.48 -1.15
CA ALA A 49 12.01 -5.97 -1.18
C ALA A 49 11.88 -7.39 -0.59
N GLN A 50 12.97 -8.15 -0.59
CA GLN A 50 13.07 -9.50 -0.01
C GLN A 50 13.66 -9.48 1.41
N GLN A 51 13.78 -8.32 2.04
CA GLN A 51 14.31 -8.20 3.39
C GLN A 51 13.19 -8.11 4.41
N PHE A 52 13.24 -8.96 5.44
CA PHE A 52 12.44 -8.81 6.64
C PHE A 52 13.15 -7.83 7.57
N CYS A 53 12.75 -6.56 7.53
CA CYS A 53 13.31 -5.47 8.34
C CYS A 53 14.83 -5.20 8.19
N GLY A 54 15.34 -5.44 6.99
CA GLY A 54 16.75 -5.22 6.62
C GLY A 54 17.59 -6.49 6.69
N GLU A 55 17.04 -7.60 7.17
CA GLU A 55 17.67 -8.92 7.14
C GLU A 55 17.06 -9.80 6.04
N PRO A 56 17.78 -10.84 5.56
CA PRO A 56 17.20 -11.79 4.61
C PRO A 56 15.88 -12.37 5.13
N THR A 57 14.84 -12.31 4.30
CA THR A 57 13.57 -12.96 4.59
C THR A 57 13.74 -14.49 4.65
N ALA A 58 12.84 -15.14 5.37
CA ALA A 58 12.77 -16.59 5.54
C ALA A 58 11.30 -17.00 5.68
N LYS A 59 11.03 -18.30 5.88
CA LYS A 59 9.67 -18.76 6.22
C LYS A 59 9.21 -18.17 7.53
N ALA A 60 7.90 -17.99 7.70
CA ALA A 60 7.29 -17.42 8.88
C ALA A 60 7.74 -18.14 10.16
N ASP A 61 7.78 -19.48 10.17
CA ASP A 61 8.23 -20.26 11.33
C ASP A 61 9.70 -20.01 11.70
N GLU A 62 10.56 -19.85 10.69
CA GLU A 62 11.98 -19.55 10.91
C GLU A 62 12.16 -18.14 11.48
N LEU A 63 11.38 -17.17 10.99
CA LEU A 63 11.36 -15.81 11.52
C LEU A 63 10.84 -15.80 12.96
N ILE A 64 9.77 -16.55 13.26
CA ILE A 64 9.24 -16.70 14.62
C ILE A 64 10.32 -17.24 15.56
N ALA A 65 10.99 -18.34 15.18
CA ALA A 65 12.04 -18.95 15.99
C ALA A 65 13.23 -18.00 16.21
N ARG A 66 13.67 -17.31 15.15
CA ARG A 66 14.80 -16.37 15.18
C ARG A 66 14.54 -15.20 16.13
N TYR A 67 13.41 -14.52 15.99
CA TYR A 67 13.17 -13.27 16.73
C TYR A 67 12.55 -13.49 18.11
N SER A 68 11.85 -14.59 18.36
CA SER A 68 11.37 -14.90 19.72
C SER A 68 12.49 -15.27 20.70
N THR A 69 13.66 -15.66 20.18
CA THR A 69 14.84 -16.01 20.98
C THR A 69 16.00 -15.01 20.83
N ALA A 70 15.79 -13.97 20.03
CA ALA A 70 16.82 -12.96 19.78
C ALA A 70 17.14 -12.17 21.05
N LYS A 71 18.43 -12.07 21.36
CA LYS A 71 18.90 -11.19 22.44
C LYS A 71 18.72 -9.74 22.00
N GLY A 72 18.13 -8.91 22.86
CA GLY A 72 17.86 -7.50 22.56
C GLY A 72 16.45 -7.22 22.04
N LEU A 73 15.58 -8.23 21.96
CA LEU A 73 14.15 -8.02 21.79
C LEU A 73 13.41 -8.32 23.09
N SER A 74 12.47 -7.45 23.44
CA SER A 74 11.57 -7.61 24.57
C SER A 74 10.18 -7.96 24.06
N GLU A 75 9.54 -8.97 24.67
CA GLU A 75 8.12 -9.24 24.45
C GLU A 75 7.32 -8.05 25.01
N THR A 76 6.75 -7.23 24.14
CA THR A 76 5.97 -6.05 24.53
C THR A 76 4.48 -6.29 24.55
N TYR A 77 4.03 -7.36 23.89
CA TYR A 77 2.64 -7.75 23.88
C TYR A 77 2.48 -9.24 23.63
N LYS A 78 1.52 -9.87 24.29
CA LYS A 78 1.15 -11.27 24.07
C LYS A 78 -0.35 -11.46 24.23
N SER A 79 -0.96 -12.09 23.24
CA SER A 79 -2.35 -12.52 23.26
C SER A 79 -2.49 -13.95 22.72
N VAL A 80 -3.73 -14.42 22.68
CA VAL A 80 -4.10 -15.69 22.05
C VAL A 80 -3.90 -15.70 20.55
N ASP A 81 -3.83 -14.53 19.91
CA ASP A 81 -3.78 -14.35 18.46
C ASP A 81 -2.38 -13.93 17.95
N TYR A 82 -1.64 -13.14 18.74
CA TYR A 82 -0.34 -12.63 18.33
C TYR A 82 0.59 -12.34 19.51
N VAL A 83 1.89 -12.37 19.22
CA VAL A 83 2.97 -11.94 20.12
C VAL A 83 3.78 -10.86 19.44
N ALA A 84 4.06 -9.77 20.12
CA ALA A 84 4.89 -8.70 19.62
C ALA A 84 6.19 -8.58 20.42
N TYR A 85 7.27 -8.35 19.69
CA TYR A 85 8.61 -8.11 20.22
C TYR A 85 9.13 -6.79 19.68
N SER A 86 9.82 -6.01 20.51
CA SER A 86 10.49 -4.79 20.06
C SER A 86 11.88 -4.65 20.65
N ASP A 87 12.70 -3.82 20.00
CA ASP A 87 14.04 -3.45 20.45
C ASP A 87 14.03 -2.64 21.76
N ASP A 88 13.06 -1.74 21.90
CA ASP A 88 12.84 -0.96 23.12
C ASP A 88 11.34 -0.96 23.49
N ALA A 89 11.04 -0.92 24.80
CA ALA A 89 9.67 -0.96 25.29
C ALA A 89 8.99 0.43 25.28
N LYS A 90 9.76 1.51 25.31
CA LYS A 90 9.28 2.90 25.39
C LYS A 90 9.33 3.61 24.05
N ASN A 91 10.40 3.39 23.27
CA ASN A 91 10.63 4.02 21.97
C ASN A 91 11.06 2.96 20.94
N PRO A 92 10.15 2.05 20.54
CA PRO A 92 10.49 0.98 19.62
C PRO A 92 10.86 1.53 18.23
N THR A 93 12.06 1.23 17.76
CA THR A 93 12.46 1.52 16.36
C THR A 93 11.99 0.39 15.44
N VAL A 94 11.93 -0.83 15.97
CA VAL A 94 11.45 -2.00 15.24
C VAL A 94 10.48 -2.81 16.11
N VAL A 95 9.36 -3.20 15.51
CA VAL A 95 8.35 -4.06 16.12
C VAL A 95 8.13 -5.26 15.22
N TYR A 96 8.43 -6.43 15.77
CA TYR A 96 8.12 -7.72 15.20
C TYR A 96 6.79 -8.21 15.79
N THR A 97 5.90 -8.73 14.98
CA THR A 97 4.62 -9.28 15.41
C THR A 97 4.41 -10.62 14.73
N PHE A 98 4.15 -11.64 15.52
CA PHE A 98 4.03 -13.01 15.07
C PHE A 98 2.65 -13.54 15.44
N THR A 99 2.01 -14.26 14.51
CA THR A 99 0.75 -14.93 14.82
C THR A 99 1.01 -16.18 15.67
N THR A 100 0.15 -16.44 16.63
CA THR A 100 0.16 -17.67 17.43
C THR A 100 -0.67 -18.76 16.73
N LYS A 101 -0.59 -20.01 17.22
CA LYS A 101 -1.39 -21.14 16.71
C LYS A 101 -2.92 -20.92 16.75
N GLY A 102 -3.40 -19.99 17.56
CA GLY A 102 -4.84 -19.66 17.64
C GLY A 102 -5.33 -18.81 16.47
N HIS A 103 -4.43 -18.15 15.75
CA HIS A 103 -4.78 -17.24 14.67
C HIS A 103 -4.92 -17.97 13.32
N PRO A 104 -5.95 -17.71 12.51
CA PRO A 104 -6.21 -18.44 11.26
C PRO A 104 -5.14 -18.23 10.17
N ALA A 105 -4.38 -17.14 10.27
CA ALA A 105 -3.24 -16.86 9.38
C ALA A 105 -1.90 -17.41 9.90
N HIS A 106 -1.89 -18.26 10.93
CA HIS A 106 -0.66 -18.87 11.41
C HIS A 106 -0.13 -19.93 10.43
N PRO A 107 1.18 -19.96 10.16
CA PRO A 107 2.22 -19.06 10.67
C PRO A 107 2.38 -17.78 9.83
N ALA A 108 2.51 -16.64 10.52
CA ALA A 108 2.79 -15.35 9.91
C ALA A 108 3.70 -14.50 10.78
N ALA A 109 4.58 -13.76 10.12
CA ALA A 109 5.52 -12.82 10.69
C ALA A 109 5.33 -11.46 10.01
N VAL A 110 5.11 -10.44 10.83
CA VAL A 110 5.03 -9.04 10.40
C VAL A 110 6.16 -8.29 11.07
N CYS A 111 6.88 -7.48 10.31
CA CYS A 111 7.83 -6.55 10.87
C CYS A 111 7.51 -5.13 10.44
N ARG A 112 7.64 -4.19 11.38
CA ARG A 112 7.44 -2.76 11.21
C ARG A 112 8.68 -2.05 11.74
N LYS A 113 9.38 -1.31 10.89
CA LYS A 113 10.61 -0.61 11.25
C LYS A 113 10.52 0.84 10.82
N GLN A 114 10.83 1.74 11.74
CA GLN A 114 11.01 3.14 11.44
C GLN A 114 12.36 3.33 10.76
N VAL A 115 12.36 3.92 9.57
CA VAL A 115 13.57 4.25 8.82
C VAL A 115 13.56 5.74 8.50
N LYS A 116 14.71 6.39 8.65
CA LYS A 116 14.88 7.78 8.26
C LYS A 116 15.21 7.84 6.77
N GLU A 117 14.34 8.45 5.98
CA GLU A 117 14.54 8.69 4.55
C GLU A 117 14.57 10.20 4.31
N GLY A 118 15.78 10.74 4.17
CA GLY A 118 16.00 12.20 4.14
C GLY A 118 15.59 12.84 5.47
N ASP A 119 14.66 13.80 5.40
CA ASP A 119 14.12 14.51 6.56
C ASP A 119 12.84 13.89 7.13
N ALA A 120 12.33 12.80 6.52
CA ALA A 120 11.12 12.10 6.95
C ALA A 120 11.44 10.80 7.72
N LEU A 121 10.65 10.50 8.75
CA LEU A 121 10.64 9.19 9.41
C LEU A 121 9.51 8.35 8.80
N VAL A 122 9.88 7.30 8.06
CA VAL A 122 8.94 6.44 7.34
C VAL A 122 8.86 5.08 8.03
N LEU A 123 7.65 4.59 8.26
CA LEU A 123 7.40 3.26 8.79
C LEU A 123 7.36 2.23 7.64
N LYS A 124 8.42 1.43 7.51
CA LYS A 124 8.45 0.30 6.58
C LYS A 124 7.84 -0.93 7.20
N MET A 125 6.96 -1.60 6.46
CA MET A 125 6.36 -2.88 6.85
C MET A 125 6.74 -3.99 5.90
N GLN A 126 6.98 -5.17 6.46
CA GLN A 126 7.13 -6.42 5.73
C GLN A 126 6.24 -7.49 6.36
N VAL A 127 5.58 -8.28 5.53
CA VAL A 127 4.67 -9.36 5.95
C VAL A 127 5.07 -10.63 5.23
N VAL A 128 5.37 -11.66 6.01
CA VAL A 128 5.60 -13.03 5.56
C VAL A 128 4.48 -13.88 6.16
N CYS A 129 3.68 -14.52 5.33
CA CYS A 129 2.56 -15.34 5.77
C CYS A 129 2.56 -16.64 4.98
N ASP A 130 2.74 -17.75 5.69
CA ASP A 130 2.76 -19.11 5.13
C ASP A 130 1.50 -19.90 5.54
N GLY A 131 0.52 -19.23 6.15
CA GLY A 131 -0.79 -19.78 6.47
C GLY A 131 -1.74 -19.86 5.26
N ALA A 132 -3.03 -20.10 5.53
CA ALA A 132 -4.03 -20.15 4.48
C ALA A 132 -4.18 -18.78 3.76
N LYS A 133 -4.35 -18.82 2.45
CA LYS A 133 -4.34 -17.62 1.58
C LYS A 133 -5.32 -16.53 2.04
N GLU A 134 -6.58 -16.88 2.27
CA GLU A 134 -7.62 -15.92 2.64
C GLU A 134 -7.34 -15.24 4.00
N PRO A 135 -7.02 -16.00 5.08
CA PRO A 135 -6.54 -15.40 6.33
C PRO A 135 -5.28 -14.54 6.18
N CYS A 136 -4.32 -14.94 5.36
CA CYS A 136 -3.10 -14.17 5.08
C CYS A 136 -3.40 -12.85 4.36
N ASP A 137 -4.27 -12.87 3.37
CA ASP A 137 -4.68 -11.67 2.62
C ASP A 137 -5.41 -10.69 3.56
N LYS A 138 -6.30 -11.21 4.42
CA LYS A 138 -6.95 -10.40 5.48
C LYS A 138 -5.93 -9.80 6.45
N LEU A 139 -5.01 -10.61 6.97
CA LEU A 139 -3.96 -10.17 7.89
C LEU A 139 -3.15 -9.01 7.27
N ARG A 140 -2.72 -9.16 6.02
CA ARG A 140 -1.95 -8.13 5.31
C ARG A 140 -2.72 -6.81 5.24
N ASN A 141 -4.01 -6.87 4.94
CA ASN A 141 -4.87 -5.70 4.87
C ASN A 141 -5.06 -5.04 6.25
N ASP A 142 -5.31 -5.83 7.29
CA ASP A 142 -5.47 -5.32 8.66
C ASP A 142 -4.21 -4.57 9.12
N PHE A 143 -3.02 -5.12 8.83
CA PHE A 143 -1.75 -4.49 9.16
C PHE A 143 -1.44 -3.26 8.29
N ASN A 144 -1.84 -3.25 7.00
CA ASN A 144 -1.75 -2.05 6.16
C ASN A 144 -2.56 -0.88 6.76
N VAL A 145 -3.81 -1.15 7.16
CA VAL A 145 -4.69 -0.14 7.78
C VAL A 145 -4.11 0.36 9.11
N MET A 146 -3.63 -0.56 9.95
CA MET A 146 -3.01 -0.18 11.23
C MET A 146 -1.76 0.69 11.04
N ASN A 147 -0.93 0.37 10.05
CA ASN A 147 0.28 1.14 9.80
C ASN A 147 -0.01 2.54 9.26
N ALA A 148 -1.01 2.70 8.40
CA ALA A 148 -1.42 4.03 7.94
C ALA A 148 -1.82 4.93 9.13
N LYS A 149 -2.56 4.37 10.11
CA LYS A 149 -2.92 5.09 11.34
C LYS A 149 -1.70 5.46 12.19
N MET A 150 -0.74 4.54 12.28
CA MET A 150 0.49 4.76 13.07
C MET A 150 1.45 5.74 12.40
N GLN A 151 1.59 5.72 11.07
CA GLN A 151 2.37 6.72 10.33
C GLN A 151 1.82 8.12 10.57
N ALA A 152 0.49 8.29 10.54
CA ALA A 152 -0.14 9.57 10.85
C ALA A 152 0.18 10.05 12.28
N ALA A 153 0.28 9.14 13.25
CA ALA A 153 0.68 9.48 14.61
C ALA A 153 2.16 9.93 14.69
N VAL A 154 3.05 9.25 13.97
CA VAL A 154 4.48 9.62 13.87
C VAL A 154 4.62 11.01 13.21
N ASP A 155 3.92 11.26 12.12
CA ASP A 155 3.97 12.54 11.39
C ASP A 155 3.53 13.71 12.29
N ASN A 156 2.51 13.49 13.14
CA ASN A 156 2.05 14.50 14.09
C ASN A 156 3.12 14.81 15.16
N GLN A 157 3.80 13.79 15.69
CA GLN A 157 4.89 13.99 16.67
C GLN A 157 6.05 14.80 16.08
N ILE A 158 6.39 14.59 14.80
CA ILE A 158 7.44 15.35 14.12
C ILE A 158 7.03 16.82 13.97
N LYS A 159 5.78 17.09 13.58
CA LYS A 159 5.27 18.47 13.48
C LYS A 159 5.30 19.19 14.83
N ASP A 160 4.89 18.52 15.90
CA ASP A 160 4.92 19.08 17.25
C ASP A 160 6.35 19.36 17.73
N ALA A 161 7.30 18.48 17.41
CA ALA A 161 8.72 18.69 17.72
C ALA A 161 9.36 19.82 16.90
N GLN A 162 8.92 20.03 15.66
CA GLN A 162 9.41 21.10 14.77
C GLN A 162 8.77 22.46 15.06
N GLY A 163 7.52 22.51 15.51
CA GLY A 163 6.81 23.74 15.88
C GLY A 163 7.21 24.32 17.24
N LYS A 164 8.07 23.63 17.99
CA LYS A 164 8.60 24.06 19.29
C LYS A 164 10.00 24.71 19.22
N LYS A 165 10.49 25.00 18.01
CA LYS A 165 11.75 25.72 17.78
C LYS A 165 11.56 27.24 17.77
#